data_AF-A0A4Q5MVI3-F1
#
_entry.id   AF-A0A4Q5MVI3-F1
#
_cell.length_a   1.000
_cell.length_b   1.000
_cell.length_c   1.000
_cell.angle_alpha   90.00
_cell.angle_beta   90.00
_cell.angle_gamma   90.00
#
_symmetry.space_group_name_H-M   'P 1'
#
loop_
_entity.id
_entity.type
_entity.pdbx_description
1 polymer ?
#
loop_
_entity_poly.entity_id
_entity_poly.type
_entity_poly.pdbx_seq_one_letter_code
_entity_poly.pdbx_strand_id
1 'polypeptide(L)'
;MTAGDLDALREYYDETDTSGELEKAKLDTSVIAEPMVGITIRMPAATLDAARVIARRDGVKVTALLRDWVEQRVADGADEEQVVSVADLRRLIAHNAHQPLGG
;
A
#
# COMPACT_ATOMS: atom_id res chain seq x y z
N MET A 1 -22.96 -17.93 3.83
CA MET A 1 -22.55 -19.14 4.55
C MET A 1 -23.39 -19.21 5.81
N THR A 2 -24.27 -20.20 5.88
CA THR A 2 -25.22 -20.42 6.97
C THR A 2 -24.67 -21.47 7.95
N ALA A 3 -25.34 -21.66 9.09
CA ALA A 3 -24.98 -22.74 10.02
C ALA A 3 -25.12 -24.13 9.36
N GLY A 4 -26.15 -24.34 8.53
CA GLY A 4 -26.32 -25.59 7.79
C GLY A 4 -25.22 -25.85 6.75
N ASP A 5 -24.67 -24.79 6.14
CA ASP A 5 -23.54 -24.93 5.21
C ASP A 5 -22.27 -25.41 5.94
N LEU A 6 -22.10 -25.02 7.21
CA LEU A 6 -20.97 -25.44 8.04
C LEU A 6 -21.10 -26.89 8.51
N ASP A 7 -22.31 -27.31 8.90
CA ASP A 7 -22.56 -28.69 9.34
C ASP A 7 -22.37 -29.68 8.19
N ALA A 8 -22.85 -29.35 6.97
CA ALA A 8 -22.65 -30.17 5.79
C ALA A 8 -21.16 -30.27 5.39
N LEU A 9 -20.40 -29.18 5.53
CA LEU A 9 -18.97 -29.18 5.26
C LEU A 9 -18.23 -30.08 6.25
N ARG A 10 -18.63 -30.03 7.53
CA ARG A 10 -18.07 -30.89 8.57
C ARG A 10 -18.34 -32.37 8.27
N GLU A 11 -19.58 -32.74 7.99
CA GLU A 11 -19.96 -34.13 7.68
C GLU A 11 -19.17 -34.66 6.46
N TYR A 12 -19.04 -33.83 5.42
CA TYR A 12 -18.24 -34.18 4.24
C TYR A 12 -16.79 -34.48 4.58
N TYR A 13 -16.10 -33.63 5.35
CA TYR A 13 -14.69 -33.85 5.69
C TYR A 13 -14.46 -34.92 6.77
N ASP A 14 -15.47 -35.22 7.60
CA ASP A 14 -15.41 -36.30 8.59
C ASP A 14 -15.45 -37.69 7.92
N GLU A 15 -16.12 -37.82 6.77
CA GLU A 15 -16.35 -39.12 6.10
C GLU A 15 -15.63 -39.30 4.76
N THR A 16 -15.18 -38.21 4.11
CA THR A 16 -14.56 -38.28 2.78
C THR A 16 -13.06 -38.46 2.86
N ASP A 17 -12.53 -39.47 2.16
CA ASP A 17 -11.09 -39.62 1.95
C ASP A 17 -10.56 -38.51 1.02
N THR A 18 -9.79 -37.59 1.60
CA THR A 18 -9.18 -36.45 0.88
C THR A 18 -7.76 -36.75 0.39
N SER A 19 -7.24 -37.96 0.60
CA SER A 19 -5.86 -38.32 0.25
C SER A 19 -5.51 -38.05 -1.22
N GLY A 20 -6.43 -38.36 -2.14
CA GLY A 20 -6.25 -38.13 -3.57
C GLY A 20 -6.28 -36.64 -4.00
N GLU A 21 -6.83 -35.76 -3.17
CA GLU A 21 -6.78 -34.30 -3.37
C GLU A 21 -5.47 -33.74 -2.81
N LEU A 22 -5.03 -34.24 -1.64
CA LEU A 22 -3.76 -33.88 -1.02
C LEU A 22 -2.57 -34.28 -1.90
N GLU A 23 -2.61 -35.44 -2.56
CA GLU A 23 -1.57 -35.87 -3.51
C GLU A 23 -1.42 -34.90 -4.71
N LYS A 24 -2.50 -34.22 -5.09
CA LYS A 24 -2.51 -33.25 -6.21
C LYS A 24 -2.25 -31.82 -5.74
N ALA A 25 -2.26 -31.59 -4.43
CA ALA A 25 -2.02 -30.27 -3.86
C ALA A 25 -0.58 -29.84 -4.13
N LYS A 26 -0.41 -28.56 -4.45
CA LYS A 26 0.91 -27.94 -4.51
C LYS A 26 1.16 -27.23 -3.20
N LEU A 27 2.26 -27.58 -2.54
CA LEU A 27 2.71 -26.84 -1.36
C LEU A 27 3.11 -25.42 -1.81
N ASP A 28 2.38 -24.43 -1.30
CA ASP A 28 2.78 -23.04 -1.44
C ASP A 28 3.94 -22.76 -0.47
N THR A 29 5.14 -22.71 -1.00
CA THR A 29 6.35 -22.35 -0.26
C THR A 29 6.71 -20.88 -0.45
N SER A 30 5.81 -20.05 -0.99
CA SER A 30 6.09 -18.64 -1.20
C SER A 30 6.27 -17.95 0.15
N VAL A 31 7.44 -17.37 0.35
CA VAL A 31 7.73 -16.53 1.50
C VAL A 31 7.57 -15.09 1.05
N ILE A 32 6.57 -14.41 1.59
CA ILE A 32 6.40 -12.97 1.39
C ILE A 32 7.33 -12.25 2.37
N ALA A 33 8.43 -11.68 1.86
CA ALA A 33 9.44 -10.99 2.67
C ALA A 33 8.86 -9.81 3.47
N GLU A 34 7.89 -9.10 2.88
CA GLU A 34 7.18 -7.98 3.49
C GLU A 34 5.66 -8.22 3.43
N PRO A 35 5.10 -8.96 4.41
CA PRO A 35 3.68 -9.24 4.42
C PRO A 35 2.89 -7.95 4.67
N MET A 36 1.90 -7.71 3.83
CA MET A 36 0.98 -6.59 4.04
C MET A 36 0.10 -6.82 5.26
N VAL A 37 0.10 -5.89 6.20
CA VAL A 37 -0.75 -5.95 7.42
C VAL A 37 -1.91 -4.98 7.29
N GLY A 38 -3.13 -5.49 7.43
CA GLY A 38 -4.33 -4.66 7.49
C GLY A 38 -4.47 -3.96 8.83
N ILE A 39 -4.63 -2.64 8.82
CA ILE A 39 -4.87 -1.83 10.02
C ILE A 39 -6.09 -0.93 9.84
N THR A 40 -6.77 -0.64 10.95
CA THR A 40 -7.88 0.32 10.98
C THR A 40 -7.38 1.66 11.50
N ILE A 41 -7.43 2.68 10.66
CA ILE A 41 -7.08 4.06 11.03
C ILE A 41 -8.35 4.89 11.09
N ARG A 42 -8.56 5.61 12.20
CA ARG A 42 -9.62 6.62 12.30
C ARG A 42 -9.10 7.95 11.79
N MET A 43 -9.88 8.61 10.95
CA MET A 43 -9.57 9.96 10.44
C MET A 43 -10.87 10.76 10.27
N PRO A 44 -10.79 12.10 10.23
CA PRO A 44 -11.96 12.93 9.95
C PRO A 44 -12.59 12.56 8.60
N ALA A 45 -13.93 12.54 8.53
CA ALA A 45 -14.65 12.20 7.31
C ALA A 45 -14.25 13.11 6.13
N ALA A 46 -14.13 14.41 6.38
CA ALA A 46 -13.72 15.39 5.38
C ALA A 46 -12.34 15.08 4.78
N THR A 47 -11.42 14.55 5.57
CA THR A 47 -10.07 14.16 5.10
C THR A 47 -10.14 12.94 4.19
N LEU A 48 -10.92 11.92 4.56
CA LEU A 48 -11.11 10.75 3.70
C LEU A 48 -11.80 11.12 2.39
N ASP A 49 -12.77 12.03 2.43
CA ASP A 49 -13.48 12.48 1.23
C ASP A 49 -12.58 13.28 0.28
N ALA A 50 -11.70 14.13 0.82
CA ALA A 50 -10.67 14.80 0.03
C ALA A 50 -9.72 13.78 -0.65
N ALA A 51 -9.27 12.77 0.09
CA ALA A 51 -8.43 11.71 -0.48
C ALA A 51 -9.17 10.91 -1.58
N ARG A 52 -10.47 10.65 -1.41
CA ARG A 52 -11.30 10.00 -2.45
C ARG A 52 -11.41 10.83 -3.72
N VAL A 53 -11.52 12.16 -3.60
CA VAL A 53 -11.53 13.06 -4.77
C VAL A 53 -10.22 12.97 -5.54
N ILE A 54 -9.09 13.01 -4.82
CA ILE A 54 -7.75 12.91 -5.42
C ILE A 54 -7.57 11.55 -6.09
N ALA A 55 -7.90 10.46 -5.40
CA ALA A 55 -7.80 9.12 -5.95
C ALA A 55 -8.62 8.92 -7.22
N ARG A 56 -9.85 9.48 -7.26
CA ARG A 56 -10.69 9.46 -8.48
C ARG A 56 -10.07 10.24 -9.63
N ARG A 57 -9.52 11.42 -9.36
CA ARG A 57 -8.81 12.22 -10.37
C ARG A 57 -7.64 11.45 -10.95
N ASP A 58 -6.92 10.72 -10.11
CA ASP A 58 -5.70 9.99 -10.47
C ASP A 58 -5.99 8.56 -10.98
N GLY A 59 -7.26 8.15 -11.02
CA GLY A 59 -7.68 6.84 -11.54
C GLY A 59 -7.35 5.65 -10.64
N VAL A 60 -7.05 5.89 -9.36
CA VAL A 60 -6.60 4.86 -8.40
C VAL A 60 -7.60 4.64 -7.27
N LYS A 61 -7.47 3.52 -6.54
CA LYS A 61 -8.23 3.28 -5.31
C LYS A 61 -7.71 4.19 -4.20
N VAL A 62 -8.62 4.78 -3.41
CA VAL A 62 -8.22 5.64 -2.28
C VAL A 62 -7.31 4.94 -1.28
N THR A 63 -7.47 3.63 -1.06
CA THR A 63 -6.59 2.87 -0.17
C THR A 63 -5.20 2.63 -0.74
N ALA A 64 -5.05 2.59 -2.07
CA ALA A 64 -3.74 2.54 -2.71
C ALA A 64 -3.06 3.90 -2.59
N LEU A 65 -3.77 4.98 -2.93
CA LEU A 65 -3.26 6.36 -2.76
C LEU A 65 -2.77 6.64 -1.33
N LEU A 66 -3.58 6.28 -0.32
CA LEU A 66 -3.22 6.49 1.08
C LEU A 66 -2.00 5.67 1.49
N ARG A 67 -1.85 4.45 0.96
CA ARG A 67 -0.67 3.63 1.20
C ARG A 67 0.57 4.27 0.59
N ASP A 68 0.50 4.65 -0.68
CA ASP A 68 1.61 5.25 -1.41
C ASP A 68 2.10 6.52 -0.71
N TRP A 69 1.20 7.36 -0.19
CA TRP A 69 1.57 8.53 0.60
C TRP A 69 2.28 8.19 1.91
N VAL A 70 1.85 7.13 2.60
CA VAL A 70 2.51 6.68 3.83
C VAL A 70 3.90 6.12 3.50
N GLU A 71 4.01 5.28 2.47
CA GLU A 71 5.28 4.70 2.03
C GLU A 71 6.27 5.78 1.58
N GLN A 72 5.82 6.75 0.78
CA GLN A 72 6.63 7.91 0.38
C GLN A 72 7.12 8.69 1.59
N ARG A 73 6.23 9.04 2.53
CA ARG A 73 6.61 9.85 3.68
C ARG A 73 7.57 9.13 4.63
N VAL A 74 7.45 7.80 4.75
CA VAL A 74 8.36 6.95 5.53
C VAL A 74 9.71 6.83 4.83
N ALA A 75 9.73 6.64 3.51
CA ALA A 75 10.97 6.61 2.72
C ALA A 75 11.71 7.96 2.80
N ASP A 76 11.00 9.07 2.66
CA ASP A 76 11.56 10.43 2.81
C ASP A 76 12.10 10.68 4.23
N GLY A 77 11.43 10.12 5.25
CA GLY A 77 11.86 10.20 6.65
C GLY A 77 13.10 9.34 6.96
N ALA A 78 13.32 8.26 6.21
CA ALA A 78 14.50 7.43 6.30
C ALA A 78 15.72 8.05 5.58
N ASP A 79 15.48 8.99 4.66
CA ASP A 79 16.49 9.73 3.88
C ASP A 79 16.75 11.15 4.42
N GLU A 80 16.37 11.44 5.69
CA GLU A 80 16.52 12.74 6.36
C GLU A 80 17.98 13.22 6.56
N GLU A 81 18.98 12.53 5.98
CA GLU A 81 20.33 13.08 5.80
C GLU A 81 20.43 14.09 4.64
N GLN A 82 19.38 14.31 3.83
CA GLN A 82 19.40 15.26 2.70
C GLN A 82 18.22 16.24 2.67
N VAL A 83 17.93 16.94 3.77
CA VAL A 83 17.02 18.09 3.72
C VAL A 83 17.81 19.37 3.48
N VAL A 84 17.66 19.98 2.30
CA VAL A 84 18.29 21.26 1.95
C VAL A 84 17.47 22.42 2.51
N SER A 85 18.12 23.41 3.12
CA SER A 85 17.42 24.57 3.68
C SER A 85 16.72 25.38 2.59
N VAL A 86 15.56 25.98 2.92
CA VAL A 86 14.84 26.90 2.00
C VAL A 86 15.74 28.06 1.56
N ALA A 87 16.69 28.47 2.40
CA ALA A 87 17.66 29.51 2.05
C ALA A 87 18.62 29.06 0.93
N ASP A 88 19.10 27.82 1.00
CA ASP A 88 20.01 27.26 -0.01
C ASP A 88 19.30 26.99 -1.33
N LEU A 89 18.04 26.53 -1.27
CA LEU A 89 17.20 26.40 -2.47
C LEU A 89 16.96 27.76 -3.14
N ARG A 90 16.67 28.82 -2.36
CA ARG A 90 16.51 30.18 -2.89
C ARG A 90 17.79 30.69 -3.54
N ARG A 91 18.95 30.41 -2.96
CA ARG A 91 20.26 30.77 -3.55
C ARG A 91 20.51 30.05 -4.87
N LEU A 92 20.20 28.75 -4.95
CA LEU A 92 20.34 27.97 -6.18
C LEU A 92 19.47 28.52 -7.32
N ILE A 93 18.20 28.84 -7.02
CA ILE A 93 17.28 29.42 -8.00
C ILE A 93 17.79 30.79 -8.48
N ALA A 94 18.25 31.65 -7.56
CA ALA A 94 18.80 32.95 -7.91
C ALA A 94 20.07 32.85 -8.77
N HIS A 95 20.96 31.89 -8.47
CA HIS A 95 22.17 31.62 -9.24
C HIS A 95 21.85 31.19 -10.69
N ASN A 96 20.90 30.28 -10.87
CA ASN A 96 20.50 29.81 -12.20
C ASN A 96 19.70 30.87 -12.99
N ALA A 97 18.98 31.77 -12.31
CA ALA A 97 18.28 32.87 -12.95
C ALA A 97 19.22 33.94 -13.54
N HIS A 98 20.52 33.91 -13.22
CA HIS A 98 21.53 34.85 -13.73
C HIS A 98 22.51 34.19 -14.70
N GLN A 99 22.35 32.89 -14.96
CA GLN A 99 23.09 32.21 -16.01
C GLN A 99 22.33 32.39 -17.33
N PRO A 100 22.87 33.14 -18.31
CA PRO A 100 22.23 33.22 -19.62
C PRO A 100 22.27 31.82 -20.25
N LEU A 101 21.12 31.38 -20.76
CA LEU A 101 21.04 30.22 -21.64
C LEU A 101 21.84 30.53 -22.92
N GLY A 102 23.12 30.14 -22.95
CA GLY A 102 23.95 30.32 -24.14
C GLY A 102 25.41 29.89 -23.93
N GLY A 103 25.78 28.78 -24.57
CA GLY A 103 27.16 28.29 -24.72
C GLY A 103 27.25 26.77 -24.65
#